data_AF-A0A7L4DCL1-F1
#
_entry.id   AF-A0A7L4DCL1-F1
#
_cell.length_a   1.000
_cell.length_b   1.000
_cell.length_c   1.000
_cell.angle_alpha   90.00
_cell.angle_beta   90.00
_cell.angle_gamma   90.00
#
_symmetry.space_group_name_H-M   'P 1'
#
loop_
_entity.id
_entity.type
_entity.pdbx_description
1 polymer ?
#
loop_
_entity_poly.entity_id
_entity_poly.type
_entity_poly.pdbx_seq_one_letter_code
_entity_poly.pdbx_strand_id
1 'polypeptide(L)'
;LQAKVASVYESPGFFLGLDPIPGALEAMQEMIHMQDTEVFICTSPLRKYEHCIVEKYQWVEKHLGPEFVERIILTRDKTIVSADLLFDDKDTIRGAELNPSWEHVLFTSCHNRHIQLQAPRRRLLSWEDDWKAILESKR
;
A
#
# COMPACT_ATOMS: atom_id res chain seq x y z
N LEU A 1 7.99 23.00 -14.07
CA LEU A 1 7.53 21.62 -14.39
C LEU A 1 6.94 20.93 -13.16
N GLN A 2 7.67 20.83 -12.04
CA GLN A 2 7.19 20.18 -10.79
C GLN A 2 5.85 20.75 -10.26
N ALA A 3 5.69 22.08 -10.22
CA ALA A 3 4.43 22.70 -9.79
C ALA A 3 3.23 22.32 -10.67
N LYS A 4 3.44 22.07 -11.97
CA LYS A 4 2.39 21.62 -12.89
C LYS A 4 2.01 20.15 -12.69
N VAL A 5 2.96 19.31 -12.26
CA VAL A 5 2.67 17.91 -11.93
C VAL A 5 1.94 17.84 -10.58
N ALA A 6 2.36 18.64 -9.60
CA ALA A 6 1.71 18.73 -8.30
C ALA A 6 0.24 19.15 -8.42
N SER A 7 -0.07 20.15 -9.25
CA SER A 7 -1.45 20.57 -9.48
C SER A 7 -2.36 19.48 -10.04
N VAL A 8 -1.81 18.44 -10.70
CA VAL A 8 -2.60 17.31 -11.17
C VAL A 8 -3.01 16.42 -10.01
N TYR A 9 -2.05 15.94 -9.21
CA TYR A 9 -2.37 15.02 -8.11
C TYR A 9 -2.98 15.70 -6.87
N GLU A 10 -2.93 17.03 -6.80
CA GLU A 10 -3.62 17.83 -5.78
C GLU A 10 -5.05 18.24 -6.21
N SER A 11 -5.47 17.91 -7.43
CA SER A 11 -6.79 18.31 -7.95
C SER A 11 -7.92 17.40 -7.45
N PRO A 12 -9.15 17.94 -7.30
CA PRO A 12 -10.32 17.13 -6.97
C PRO A 12 -10.54 15.98 -7.94
N GLY A 13 -10.87 14.80 -7.41
CA GLY A 13 -11.16 13.59 -8.16
C GLY A 13 -9.92 12.82 -8.60
N PHE A 14 -8.70 13.32 -8.37
CA PHE A 14 -7.49 12.62 -8.79
C PHE A 14 -7.36 11.25 -8.12
N PHE A 15 -7.53 11.16 -6.80
CA PHE A 15 -7.37 9.90 -6.08
C PHE A 15 -8.56 8.97 -6.30
N LEU A 16 -9.78 9.52 -6.33
CA LEU A 16 -10.99 8.74 -6.59
C LEU A 16 -11.03 8.16 -8.02
N GLY A 17 -10.39 8.83 -8.97
CA GLY A 17 -10.33 8.45 -10.38
C GLY A 17 -9.22 7.48 -10.75
N LEU A 18 -8.38 7.02 -9.81
CA LEU A 18 -7.32 6.06 -10.09
C LEU A 18 -7.89 4.67 -10.42
N ASP A 19 -7.33 4.03 -11.43
CA ASP A 19 -7.65 2.62 -11.73
C ASP A 19 -6.94 1.68 -10.75
N PRO A 20 -7.57 0.56 -10.34
CA PRO A 20 -6.91 -0.49 -9.58
C PRO A 20 -5.72 -1.10 -10.34
N ILE A 21 -4.70 -1.51 -9.60
CA ILE A 21 -3.60 -2.32 -10.15
C ILE A 21 -4.17 -3.71 -10.51
N PRO A 22 -3.83 -4.30 -11.67
CA PRO A 22 -4.26 -5.64 -12.02
C PRO A 22 -4.00 -6.69 -10.92
N GLY A 23 -5.01 -7.50 -10.60
CA GLY A 23 -4.95 -8.54 -9.57
C GLY A 23 -5.04 -8.03 -8.12
N ALA A 24 -4.98 -6.72 -7.88
CA ALA A 24 -4.92 -6.18 -6.52
C ALA A 24 -6.23 -6.36 -5.75
N LEU A 25 -7.38 -6.17 -6.42
CA LEU A 25 -8.68 -6.29 -5.76
C LEU A 25 -8.96 -7.75 -5.40
N GLU A 26 -8.64 -8.67 -6.31
CA GLU A 26 -8.77 -10.11 -6.13
C GLU A 26 -7.86 -10.60 -5.00
N ALA A 27 -6.58 -10.20 -5.01
CA ALA A 27 -5.64 -10.58 -3.96
C ALA A 27 -6.06 -10.05 -2.58
N MET A 28 -6.55 -8.82 -2.48
CA MET A 28 -7.07 -8.27 -1.22
C MET A 28 -8.29 -9.05 -0.71
N GLN A 29 -9.23 -9.36 -1.61
CA GLN A 29 -10.41 -10.16 -1.31
C GLN A 29 -10.04 -11.60 -0.92
N GLU A 30 -9.04 -12.22 -1.54
CA GLU A 30 -8.55 -13.53 -1.08
C GLU A 30 -7.90 -13.44 0.30
N MET A 31 -7.04 -12.44 0.52
CA MET A 31 -6.25 -12.30 1.74
C MET A 31 -7.12 -12.06 2.98
N ILE A 32 -8.18 -11.26 2.89
CA ILE A 32 -9.08 -10.98 4.03
C ILE A 32 -9.88 -12.22 4.48
N HIS A 33 -10.08 -13.20 3.58
CA HIS A 33 -10.80 -14.44 3.87
C HIS A 33 -9.86 -15.59 4.26
N MET A 34 -8.54 -15.38 4.25
CA MET A 34 -7.58 -16.39 4.71
C MET A 34 -7.67 -16.55 6.23
N GLN A 35 -7.55 -17.80 6.69
CA GLN A 35 -7.54 -18.11 8.11
C GLN A 35 -6.31 -17.49 8.79
N ASP A 36 -6.49 -16.99 10.02
CA ASP A 36 -5.44 -16.39 10.85
C ASP A 36 -4.65 -15.31 10.08
N THR A 37 -5.35 -14.47 9.32
CA THR A 37 -4.77 -13.39 8.51
C THR A 37 -5.55 -12.11 8.71
N GLU A 38 -4.87 -11.05 9.15
CA GLU A 38 -5.46 -9.72 9.27
C GLU A 38 -4.89 -8.79 8.19
N VAL A 39 -5.79 -8.10 7.49
CA VAL A 39 -5.43 -7.20 6.38
C VAL A 39 -5.83 -5.78 6.71
N PHE A 40 -4.90 -4.85 6.49
CA PHE A 40 -5.10 -3.41 6.65
C PHE A 40 -4.56 -2.64 5.44
N ILE A 41 -5.25 -1.58 5.04
CA ILE A 41 -4.78 -0.63 4.02
C ILE A 41 -4.02 0.48 4.74
N CYS A 42 -2.69 0.35 4.82
CA CYS A 42 -1.82 1.37 5.42
C CYS A 42 -1.35 2.36 4.36
N THR A 43 -1.93 3.58 4.33
CA THR A 43 -1.68 4.58 3.27
C THR A 43 -1.32 5.95 3.84
N SER A 44 -0.52 6.73 3.10
CA SER A 44 -0.10 8.08 3.51
C SER A 44 -0.85 9.16 2.75
N PRO A 45 -1.38 10.19 3.43
CA PRO A 45 -2.00 11.32 2.75
C PRO A 45 -0.94 12.27 2.19
N LEU A 46 -1.34 13.08 1.21
CA LEU A 46 -0.56 14.26 0.81
C LEU A 46 -0.55 15.31 1.94
N ARG A 47 0.37 16.28 1.86
CA ARG A 47 0.36 17.46 2.75
C ARG A 47 -0.81 18.38 2.45
N LYS A 48 -1.14 18.59 1.17
CA LYS A 48 -2.40 19.20 0.73
C LYS A 48 -3.45 18.09 0.68
N TYR A 49 -4.16 17.95 1.78
CA TYR A 49 -4.93 16.76 2.10
C TYR A 49 -6.37 16.82 1.60
N GLU A 50 -6.84 18.01 1.20
CA GLU A 50 -8.24 18.36 0.96
C GLU A 50 -8.93 17.41 -0.04
N HIS A 51 -8.21 17.01 -1.09
CA HIS A 51 -8.69 16.10 -2.13
C HIS A 51 -8.02 14.72 -2.07
N CYS A 52 -7.34 14.41 -0.97
CA CYS A 52 -6.59 13.16 -0.82
C CYS A 52 -7.24 12.21 0.19
N ILE A 53 -7.61 12.72 1.37
CA ILE A 53 -8.04 11.85 2.48
C ILE A 53 -9.40 11.21 2.18
N VAL A 54 -10.43 12.03 1.97
CA VAL A 54 -11.80 11.52 1.76
C VAL A 54 -11.87 10.69 0.49
N GLU A 55 -11.19 11.10 -0.58
CA GLU A 55 -11.18 10.36 -1.85
C GLU A 55 -10.54 8.97 -1.71
N LYS A 56 -9.55 8.78 -0.84
CA LYS A 56 -9.00 7.44 -0.56
C LYS A 56 -10.03 6.53 0.12
N TYR A 57 -10.81 7.06 1.07
CA TYR A 57 -11.90 6.29 1.70
C TYR A 57 -12.97 5.91 0.67
N GLN A 58 -13.40 6.88 -0.15
CA GLN A 58 -14.38 6.64 -1.22
C GLN A 58 -13.86 5.66 -2.28
N TRP A 59 -12.58 5.71 -2.63
CA TRP A 59 -11.97 4.78 -3.57
C TRP A 59 -12.01 3.34 -3.01
N VAL A 60 -11.63 3.16 -1.75
CA VAL A 60 -11.69 1.86 -1.09
C VAL A 60 -13.12 1.35 -1.02
N GLU A 61 -14.08 2.16 -0.59
CA GLU A 61 -15.49 1.77 -0.54
C GLU A 61 -16.02 1.36 -1.93
N LYS A 62 -15.72 2.14 -2.96
CA LYS A 62 -16.14 1.90 -4.35
C LYS A 62 -15.59 0.58 -4.91
N HIS A 63 -14.35 0.23 -4.60
CA HIS A 63 -13.64 -0.88 -5.26
C HIS A 63 -13.56 -2.16 -4.41
N LEU A 64 -13.54 -2.04 -3.09
CA LEU A 64 -13.39 -3.15 -2.14
C LEU A 64 -14.58 -3.31 -1.20
N GLY A 65 -15.46 -2.32 -1.09
CA GLY A 65 -16.63 -2.35 -0.22
C GLY A 65 -16.40 -1.78 1.18
N PRO A 66 -17.47 -1.59 1.96
CA PRO A 66 -17.43 -0.92 3.26
C PRO A 66 -16.59 -1.64 4.31
N GLU A 67 -16.48 -2.97 4.24
CA GLU A 67 -15.66 -3.78 5.16
C GLU A 67 -14.16 -3.41 5.11
N PHE A 68 -13.66 -2.99 3.94
CA PHE A 68 -12.27 -2.56 3.79
C PHE A 68 -12.06 -1.11 4.24
N VAL A 69 -13.13 -0.31 4.33
CA VAL A 69 -13.05 1.06 4.84
C VAL A 69 -12.68 1.06 6.33
N GLU A 70 -13.22 0.10 7.10
CA GLU A 70 -12.91 -0.10 8.52
C GLU A 70 -11.45 -0.54 8.75
N ARG A 71 -10.76 -0.94 7.69
CA ARG A 71 -9.37 -1.46 7.71
C ARG A 71 -8.35 -0.44 7.20
N ILE A 72 -8.75 0.80 6.98
CA ILE A 72 -7.84 1.88 6.55
C ILE A 72 -7.06 2.42 7.76
N ILE A 73 -5.74 2.39 7.65
CA ILE A 73 -4.82 3.11 8.53
C ILE A 73 -4.20 4.25 7.74
N LEU A 74 -4.65 5.48 8.00
CA LEU A 74 -4.13 6.67 7.36
C LEU A 74 -3.01 7.28 8.21
N THR A 75 -1.75 7.17 7.75
CA THR A 75 -0.59 7.69 8.48
C THR A 75 0.52 8.17 7.56
N ARG A 76 1.22 9.23 7.95
CA ARG A 76 2.46 9.69 7.31
C ARG A 76 3.69 8.89 7.77
N ASP A 77 3.56 8.19 8.88
CA ASP A 77 4.61 7.35 9.45
C ASP A 77 4.07 5.92 9.61
N LYS A 78 4.51 5.03 8.71
CA LYS A 78 4.14 3.61 8.75
C LYS A 78 5.00 2.80 9.72
N THR A 79 6.11 3.36 10.22
CA THR A 79 7.05 2.64 11.10
C THR A 79 6.46 2.37 12.48
N ILE A 80 5.50 3.21 12.91
CA ILE A 80 4.77 3.06 14.17
C ILE A 80 3.57 2.11 14.08
N VAL A 81 3.21 1.63 12.88
CA VAL A 81 2.14 0.65 12.68
C VAL A 81 2.74 -0.74 12.80
N SER A 82 2.25 -1.53 13.73
CA SER A 82 2.69 -2.91 13.92
C SER A 82 1.99 -3.86 12.96
N ALA A 83 2.77 -4.70 12.28
CA ALA A 83 2.34 -5.80 11.42
C ALA A 83 3.52 -6.77 11.21
N ASP A 84 3.27 -7.93 10.59
CA ASP A 84 4.32 -8.87 10.17
C ASP A 84 4.93 -8.52 8.80
N LEU A 85 4.10 -7.97 7.91
CA LEU A 85 4.46 -7.65 6.53
C LEU A 85 3.95 -6.25 6.14
N LEU A 86 4.74 -5.56 5.32
CA LEU A 86 4.32 -4.34 4.63
C LEU A 86 4.65 -4.46 3.15
N PHE A 87 3.61 -4.61 2.32
CA PHE A 87 3.72 -4.50 0.86
C PHE A 87 3.61 -3.05 0.45
N ASP A 88 4.69 -2.47 -0.09
CA ASP A 88 4.75 -1.05 -0.42
C ASP A 88 5.77 -0.80 -1.53
N ASP A 89 5.48 0.09 -2.47
CA ASP A 89 6.31 0.38 -3.62
C ASP A 89 7.41 1.42 -3.35
N LYS A 90 7.36 2.11 -2.21
CA LYS A 90 8.43 2.99 -1.78
C LYS A 90 9.67 2.16 -1.44
N ASP A 91 10.79 2.48 -2.07
CA ASP A 91 12.07 1.79 -1.92
C ASP A 91 12.55 1.69 -0.47
N THR A 92 12.37 2.76 0.31
CA THR A 92 12.81 2.87 1.69
C THR A 92 11.76 3.60 2.52
N ILE A 93 11.23 2.92 3.54
CA ILE A 93 10.27 3.47 4.49
C ILE A 93 11.01 3.82 5.76
N ARG A 94 10.85 5.06 6.22
CA ARG A 94 11.52 5.62 7.40
C ARG A 94 10.52 6.43 8.20
N GLY A 95 10.74 6.52 9.50
CA GLY A 95 9.87 7.21 10.43
C GLY A 95 10.50 7.28 11.81
N ALA A 96 9.66 7.41 12.84
CA ALA A 96 10.07 7.51 14.23
C ALA A 96 10.62 6.19 14.79
N GLU A 97 10.07 5.04 14.37
CA GLU A 97 10.58 3.74 14.79
C GLU A 97 11.76 3.32 13.90
N LEU A 98 12.88 2.99 14.54
CA LEU A 98 14.13 2.63 13.87
C LEU A 98 14.11 1.18 13.40
N ASN A 99 13.37 0.31 14.10
CA ASN A 99 13.22 -1.10 13.78
C ASN A 99 11.72 -1.46 13.69
N PRO A 100 11.05 -1.13 12.58
CA PRO A 100 9.64 -1.47 12.40
C PRO A 100 9.41 -2.97 12.54
N SER A 101 8.27 -3.38 13.10
CA SER A 101 7.99 -4.80 13.36
C SER A 101 7.82 -5.61 12.06
N TRP A 102 7.36 -4.96 11.00
CA TRP A 102 7.06 -5.59 9.72
C TRP A 102 8.31 -5.81 8.87
N GLU A 103 8.31 -6.90 8.12
CA GLU A 103 9.21 -7.05 6.99
C GLU A 103 8.67 -6.26 5.79
N HIS A 104 9.52 -5.41 5.21
CA HIS A 104 9.20 -4.69 3.97
C HIS A 104 9.33 -5.61 2.75
N VAL A 105 8.22 -5.84 2.06
CA VAL A 105 8.19 -6.48 0.75
C VAL A 105 8.00 -5.38 -0.29
N LEU A 106 9.04 -5.13 -1.09
CA LEU A 106 8.99 -4.07 -2.10
C LEU A 106 8.04 -4.48 -3.23
N PHE A 107 6.93 -3.76 -3.39
CA PHE A 107 6.04 -3.97 -4.52
C PHE A 107 6.60 -3.29 -5.76
N THR A 108 6.62 -3.97 -6.90
CA THR A 108 7.25 -3.43 -8.11
C THR A 108 6.40 -2.36 -8.78
N SER A 109 7.00 -1.19 -8.99
CA SER A 109 6.38 -0.05 -9.67
C SER A 109 7.37 0.57 -10.66
N CYS A 110 6.89 1.38 -11.61
CA CYS A 110 7.69 1.92 -12.71
C CYS A 110 8.97 2.64 -12.23
N HIS A 111 8.90 3.30 -11.07
CA HIS A 111 10.00 4.09 -10.51
C HIS A 111 11.00 3.26 -9.67
N ASN A 112 10.71 2.00 -9.33
CA ASN A 112 11.56 1.18 -8.47
C ASN A 112 12.11 -0.10 -9.14
N ARG A 113 11.74 -0.38 -10.40
CA ARG A 113 12.17 -1.57 -11.17
C ARG A 113 13.68 -1.74 -11.28
N HIS A 114 14.42 -0.62 -11.32
CA HIS A 114 15.87 -0.62 -11.45
C HIS A 114 16.60 -0.85 -10.12
N ILE A 115 15.88 -0.86 -8.99
CA ILE A 115 16.48 -1.00 -7.67
C ILE A 115 16.81 -2.47 -7.41
N GLN A 116 18.11 -2.75 -7.27
CA GLN A 116 18.61 -4.05 -6.85
C GLN A 116 18.44 -4.21 -5.34
N LEU A 117 17.77 -5.28 -4.93
CA LEU A 117 17.63 -5.63 -3.52
C LEU A 117 18.78 -6.52 -3.08
N GLN A 118 19.30 -6.25 -1.89
CA GLN A 118 20.21 -7.15 -1.19
C GLN A 118 19.41 -8.07 -0.29
N ALA A 119 19.81 -9.34 -0.22
CA ALA A 119 19.24 -10.28 0.75
C ALA A 119 19.40 -9.71 2.18
N PRO A 120 18.40 -9.87 3.06
CA PRO A 120 17.21 -10.73 2.92
C PRO A 120 15.96 -10.03 2.33
N ARG A 121 16.06 -8.82 1.76
CA ARG A 121 14.87 -8.08 1.29
C ARG A 121 14.18 -8.80 0.13
N ARG A 122 12.85 -8.84 0.18
CA ARG A 122 12.00 -9.46 -0.84
C ARG A 122 11.29 -8.43 -1.72
N ARG A 123 10.90 -8.87 -2.91
CA ARG A 123 10.14 -8.10 -3.89
C ARG A 123 8.96 -8.94 -4.37
N LEU A 124 7.81 -8.29 -4.53
CA LEU A 124 6.66 -8.82 -5.26
C LEU A 124 6.61 -8.09 -6.62
N LEU A 125 6.64 -8.82 -7.74
CA LEU A 125 6.65 -8.20 -9.08
C LEU A 125 5.26 -7.73 -9.49
N SER A 126 4.24 -8.49 -9.11
CA SER A 126 2.83 -8.19 -9.37
C SER A 126 1.93 -8.96 -8.42
N TRP A 127 0.63 -8.70 -8.42
CA TRP A 127 -0.33 -9.52 -7.67
C TRP A 127 -0.60 -10.90 -8.30
N GLU A 128 -0.08 -11.17 -9.51
CA GLU A 128 -0.09 -12.50 -10.12
C GLU A 128 1.04 -13.40 -9.59
N ASP A 129 2.03 -12.83 -8.90
CA ASP A 129 3.09 -13.58 -8.24
C ASP A 129 2.57 -14.32 -6.99
N ASP A 130 3.38 -15.22 -6.44
CA ASP A 130 3.06 -16.00 -5.25
C ASP A 130 3.19 -15.18 -3.95
N TRP A 131 2.30 -14.22 -3.77
CA TRP A 131 2.18 -13.45 -2.53
C TRP A 131 1.79 -14.36 -1.34
N LYS A 132 1.09 -15.47 -1.58
CA LYS A 132 0.71 -16.44 -0.53
C LYS A 132 1.94 -17.07 0.13
N ALA A 133 2.93 -17.51 -0.64
CA ALA A 133 4.18 -18.03 -0.07
C ALA A 133 4.91 -17.00 0.82
N ILE A 134 4.77 -15.70 0.53
CA ILE A 134 5.32 -14.64 1.39
C ILE A 134 4.56 -14.58 2.72
N LEU A 135 3.22 -14.63 2.72
CA LEU A 135 2.44 -14.68 3.96
C LEU A 135 2.73 -15.95 4.76
N GLU A 136 2.72 -17.11 4.13
CA GLU A 136 2.95 -18.40 4.80
C GLU A 136 4.35 -18.48 5.46
N SER A 137 5.33 -17.74 4.94
CA SER A 137 6.66 -17.64 5.57
C SER A 137 6.69 -16.91 6.93
N LYS A 138 5.56 -16.31 7.35
CA LYS A 138 5.38 -15.60 8.62
C LYS A 138 4.53 -16.35 9.64
N ARG A 139 3.96 -17.50 9.26
CA ARG A 139 3.19 -18.35 10.17
C ARG A 139 4.07 -19.23 11.03
#